data_AF-A0A160VQ99-F1
#
_entry.id   AF-A0A160VQ99-F1
#
_cell.length_a   1.000
_cell.length_b   1.000
_cell.length_c   1.000
_cell.angle_alpha   90.00
_cell.angle_beta   90.00
_cell.angle_gamma   90.00
#
_symmetry.space_group_name_H-M   'P 1'
#
loop_
_entity.id
_entity.type
_entity.pdbx_description
1 polymer ?
#
loop_
_entity_poly.entity_id
_entity_poly.type
_entity_poly.pdbx_seq_one_letter_code
_entity_poly.pdbx_strand_id
1 'polypeptide(L)'
;MGIPISRNLLEKIFSRDKPGDAFKYIVTLTKELKDSGRTPIIVLDELQKIKDIKINGYLLYELFNLFISLTKENHSAHVFAITSDSLFIEKVFRETKLYGRARYFLVDDFDYKTTEGFLRKHGFSSEEIELTRKYFGGKPVFLIEAINNRENLKEFCESQLSLRKRQIKEIIKERDFKILREFKDKEEIIIEELDEEIENLVENNVLFFDPVRGVLKPQSRLDLLAIREIVS
;
A
#
# COMPACT_ATOMS: atom_id res chain seq x y z
N MET A 1 2.25 22.20 7.06
CA MET A 1 3.11 22.06 8.24
C MET A 1 2.37 21.23 9.26
N GLY A 2 2.82 20.01 9.54
CA GLY A 2 2.28 19.22 10.64
C GLY A 2 2.60 19.91 11.96
N ILE A 3 1.65 19.98 12.88
CA ILE A 3 1.92 20.41 14.25
C ILE A 3 2.73 19.28 14.90
N PRO A 4 4.00 19.50 15.28
CA PRO A 4 4.76 18.47 15.99
C PRO A 4 4.02 18.17 17.29
N ILE A 5 3.68 16.90 17.50
CA ILE A 5 3.17 16.44 18.79
C ILE A 5 4.26 16.76 19.83
N SER A 6 3.96 17.62 20.81
CA SER A 6 4.98 18.07 21.76
C SER A 6 5.53 16.89 22.56
N ARG A 7 6.78 16.97 23.00
CA ARG A 7 7.40 15.88 23.78
C ARG A 7 6.60 15.55 25.05
N ASN A 8 6.06 16.57 25.71
CA ASN A 8 5.14 16.44 26.84
C ASN A 8 3.81 15.74 26.47
N LEU A 9 3.34 15.94 25.24
CA LEU A 9 2.13 15.32 24.72
C LEU A 9 2.37 13.83 24.41
N LEU A 10 3.52 13.50 23.81
CA LEU A 10 3.97 12.12 23.62
C LEU A 10 4.16 11.42 24.97
N GLU A 11 4.86 12.05 25.92
CA GLU A 11 5.07 11.51 27.26
C GLU A 11 3.74 11.22 27.97
N LYS A 12 2.73 12.09 27.88
CA LYS A 12 1.39 11.81 28.46
C LYS A 12 0.62 10.70 27.77
N ILE A 13 0.88 10.45 26.48
CA ILE A 13 0.27 9.35 25.71
C ILE A 13 0.94 8.02 26.10
N PHE A 14 2.27 8.02 26.26
CA PHE A 14 3.08 6.83 26.56
C PHE A 14 3.28 6.55 28.05
N SER A 15 3.01 7.51 28.95
CA SER A 15 3.10 7.34 30.41
C SER A 15 1.90 6.61 31.01
N ARG A 16 0.98 6.11 30.17
CA ARG A 16 -0.23 5.44 30.63
C ARG A 16 -0.12 3.97 30.27
N ASP A 17 -0.10 3.11 31.29
CA ASP A 17 0.19 1.68 31.18
C ASP A 17 -0.87 0.86 30.40
N LYS A 18 -1.92 1.50 29.85
CA LYS A 18 -3.01 0.83 29.11
C LYS A 18 -3.39 1.59 27.83
N PRO A 19 -3.53 0.89 26.67
CA PRO A 19 -3.97 1.48 25.40
C PRO A 19 -5.24 2.34 25.50
N GLY A 20 -6.20 1.92 26.35
CA GLY A 20 -7.45 2.64 26.57
C GLY A 20 -7.27 4.06 27.11
N ASP A 21 -6.19 4.34 27.84
CA ASP A 21 -5.98 5.68 28.40
C ASP A 21 -5.34 6.63 27.39
N ALA A 22 -4.57 6.12 26.42
CA ALA A 22 -4.11 6.88 25.25
C ALA A 22 -5.30 7.22 24.34
N PHE A 23 -6.21 6.26 24.11
CA PHE A 23 -7.41 6.49 23.28
C PHE A 23 -8.35 7.54 23.89
N LYS A 24 -8.62 7.46 25.20
CA LYS A 24 -9.38 8.51 25.91
C LYS A 24 -8.73 9.88 25.75
N TYR A 25 -7.40 9.94 25.84
CA TYR A 25 -6.68 11.19 25.68
C TYR A 25 -6.86 11.78 24.28
N ILE A 26 -6.73 10.97 23.23
CA ILE A 26 -6.96 11.39 21.84
C ILE A 26 -8.39 11.91 21.66
N VAL A 27 -9.39 11.22 22.22
CA VAL A 27 -10.80 11.67 22.15
C VAL A 27 -10.96 13.03 22.82
N THR A 28 -10.46 13.21 24.05
CA THR A 28 -10.55 14.49 24.76
C THR A 28 -9.86 15.61 23.97
N LEU A 29 -8.64 15.38 23.50
CA LEU A 29 -7.88 16.37 22.73
C LEU A 29 -8.60 16.78 21.45
N THR A 30 -9.14 15.83 20.68
CA THR A 30 -9.86 16.16 19.44
C THR A 30 -11.16 16.92 19.69
N LYS A 31 -11.86 16.64 20.81
CA LYS A 31 -13.03 17.41 21.23
C LYS A 31 -12.68 18.85 21.58
N GLU A 32 -11.67 19.04 22.43
CA GLU A 32 -11.19 20.39 22.81
C GLU A 32 -10.79 21.21 21.58
N LEU A 33 -10.08 20.59 20.62
CA LEU A 33 -9.71 21.24 19.37
C LEU A 33 -10.94 21.60 18.53
N LYS A 34 -11.93 20.70 18.41
CA LYS A 34 -13.18 20.98 17.70
C LYS A 34 -13.96 22.11 18.34
N ASP A 35 -14.07 22.12 19.67
CA ASP A 35 -14.77 23.18 20.43
C ASP A 35 -14.07 24.53 20.27
N SER A 36 -12.74 24.53 20.05
CA SER A 36 -11.97 25.72 19.66
C SER A 36 -12.12 26.13 18.18
N GLY A 37 -13.01 25.49 17.43
CA GLY A 37 -13.27 25.75 16.01
C GLY A 37 -12.29 25.09 15.04
N ARG A 38 -11.49 24.11 15.49
CA ARG A 38 -10.47 23.43 14.66
C ARG A 38 -10.82 21.94 14.48
N THR A 39 -10.97 21.48 13.25
CA THR A 39 -11.14 20.04 12.98
C THR A 39 -9.79 19.39 12.72
N PRO A 40 -9.29 18.51 13.60
CA PRO A 40 -8.02 17.83 13.41
C PRO A 40 -8.10 16.80 12.28
N ILE A 41 -6.96 16.58 11.62
CA ILE A 41 -6.74 15.48 10.67
C ILE A 41 -5.70 14.56 11.29
N ILE A 42 -6.07 13.31 11.48
CA ILE A 42 -5.19 12.25 12.00
C ILE A 42 -4.79 11.38 10.81
N VAL A 43 -3.48 11.21 10.63
CA VAL A 43 -2.91 10.35 9.59
C VAL A 43 -2.12 9.25 10.27
N LEU A 44 -2.50 8.00 10.03
CA LEU A 44 -1.75 6.82 10.45
C LEU A 44 -1.12 6.20 9.21
N ASP A 45 0.19 6.28 9.13
CA ASP A 45 0.98 5.67 8.07
C ASP A 45 1.44 4.27 8.49
N GLU A 46 1.52 3.35 7.53
CA GLU A 46 1.82 1.94 7.72
C GLU A 46 1.01 1.26 8.84
N LEU A 47 -0.32 1.36 8.76
CA LEU A 47 -1.28 0.83 9.75
C LEU A 47 -1.04 -0.66 10.08
N GLN A 48 -0.54 -1.44 9.14
CA GLN A 48 -0.25 -2.87 9.33
C GLN A 48 0.82 -3.15 10.38
N LYS A 49 1.71 -2.20 10.71
CA LYS A 49 2.71 -2.34 11.78
C LYS A 49 2.09 -2.60 13.16
N ILE A 50 0.81 -2.30 13.31
CA ILE A 50 0.05 -2.59 14.53
C ILE A 50 -0.09 -4.10 14.76
N LYS A 51 0.02 -4.95 13.72
CA LYS A 51 0.08 -6.41 13.86
C LYS A 51 1.31 -6.88 14.65
N ASP A 52 2.44 -6.19 14.50
CA ASP A 52 3.75 -6.60 15.07
C ASP A 52 3.88 -6.24 16.55
N ILE A 53 3.08 -5.29 17.01
CA ILE A 53 2.94 -4.97 18.43
C ILE A 53 2.17 -6.14 19.03
N LYS A 54 2.86 -7.06 19.73
CA LYS A 54 2.39 -8.32 20.39
C LYS A 54 1.06 -8.24 21.17
N ILE A 55 -0.01 -7.81 20.55
CA ILE A 55 -1.30 -7.51 21.12
C ILE A 55 -2.30 -8.04 20.12
N ASN A 56 -3.00 -9.10 20.54
CA ASN A 56 -4.02 -9.84 19.80
C ASN A 56 -5.01 -8.89 19.09
N GLY A 57 -5.78 -9.41 18.11
CA GLY A 57 -6.78 -8.66 17.31
C GLY A 57 -7.76 -7.75 18.08
N TYR A 58 -7.81 -7.87 19.41
CA TYR A 58 -8.42 -6.91 20.33
C TYR A 58 -7.93 -5.46 20.16
N LEU A 59 -6.63 -5.19 19.93
CA LEU A 59 -6.14 -3.80 19.77
C LEU A 59 -6.56 -3.19 18.44
N LEU A 60 -6.48 -3.95 17.34
CA LEU A 60 -6.97 -3.50 16.03
C LEU A 60 -8.44 -3.12 16.12
N TYR A 61 -9.21 -3.96 16.82
CA TYR A 61 -10.61 -3.69 17.09
C TYR A 61 -10.83 -2.40 17.91
N GLU A 62 -10.11 -2.21 19.02
CA GLU A 62 -10.22 -0.99 19.81
C GLU A 62 -9.81 0.26 19.03
N LEU A 63 -8.82 0.14 18.14
CA LEU A 63 -8.37 1.22 17.27
C LEU A 63 -9.45 1.63 16.26
N PHE A 64 -10.12 0.66 15.62
CA PHE A 64 -11.23 0.97 14.72
C PHE A 64 -12.43 1.57 15.47
N ASN A 65 -12.71 1.12 16.69
CA ASN A 65 -13.70 1.78 17.54
C ASN A 65 -13.32 3.23 17.84
N LEU A 66 -12.03 3.50 18.12
CA LEU A 66 -11.56 4.87 18.28
C LEU A 66 -11.83 5.69 17.01
N PHE A 67 -11.51 5.17 15.82
CA PHE A 67 -11.76 5.90 14.56
C PHE A 67 -13.24 6.20 14.34
N ILE A 68 -14.12 5.24 14.63
CA ILE A 68 -15.57 5.43 14.56
C ILE A 68 -16.00 6.51 15.56
N SER A 69 -15.49 6.47 16.79
CA SER A 69 -15.83 7.45 17.81
C SER A 69 -15.40 8.86 17.42
N LEU A 70 -14.21 9.02 16.85
CA LEU A 70 -13.70 10.31 16.40
C LEU A 70 -14.48 10.85 15.18
N THR A 71 -14.81 9.99 14.22
CA THR A 71 -15.34 10.43 12.91
C THR A 71 -16.86 10.45 12.81
N LYS A 72 -17.54 9.49 13.43
CA LYS A 72 -19.00 9.27 13.29
C LYS A 72 -19.78 9.63 14.54
N GLU A 73 -19.24 9.40 15.72
CA GLU A 73 -19.95 9.69 16.97
C GLU A 73 -19.74 11.15 17.37
N ASN A 74 -18.48 11.56 17.53
CA ASN A 74 -18.15 12.91 17.99
C ASN A 74 -18.00 13.91 16.83
N HIS A 75 -17.82 13.41 15.60
CA HIS A 75 -17.44 14.20 14.42
C HIS A 75 -16.28 15.17 14.75
N SER A 76 -15.35 14.73 15.59
CA SER A 76 -14.29 15.56 16.19
C SER A 76 -13.03 15.60 15.36
N ALA A 77 -12.81 14.65 14.45
CA ALA A 77 -11.64 14.62 13.57
C ALA A 77 -11.93 13.89 12.24
N HIS A 78 -11.04 14.08 11.27
CA HIS A 78 -10.91 13.20 10.12
C HIS A 78 -9.75 12.22 10.34
N VAL A 79 -9.90 10.97 9.89
CA VAL A 79 -8.89 9.93 10.02
C VAL A 79 -8.54 9.38 8.64
N PHE A 80 -7.25 9.38 8.32
CA PHE A 80 -6.67 8.68 7.19
C PHE A 80 -5.78 7.56 7.73
N ALA A 81 -6.04 6.33 7.31
CA ALA A 81 -5.18 5.20 7.60
C ALA A 81 -4.62 4.66 6.28
N ILE A 82 -3.30 4.53 6.22
CA ILE A 82 -2.53 4.21 5.03
C ILE A 82 -1.76 2.92 5.30
N THR A 83 -1.72 2.02 4.34
CA THR A 83 -1.00 0.75 4.43
C THR A 83 -0.60 0.31 3.03
N SER A 84 0.59 -0.29 2.95
CA SER A 84 1.08 -0.98 1.75
C SER A 84 0.70 -2.47 1.71
N ASP A 85 0.25 -3.03 2.83
CA ASP A 85 -0.13 -4.44 2.97
C ASP A 85 -1.60 -4.65 2.56
N SER A 86 -1.82 -5.26 1.39
CA SER A 86 -3.14 -5.59 0.87
C SER A 86 -3.84 -6.71 1.65
N LEU A 87 -3.11 -7.67 2.21
CA LEU A 87 -3.69 -8.74 3.03
C LEU A 87 -4.19 -8.19 4.37
N PHE A 88 -3.55 -7.15 4.89
CA PHE A 88 -4.11 -6.41 6.01
C PHE A 88 -5.42 -5.74 5.64
N ILE A 89 -5.51 -5.03 4.50
CA ILE A 89 -6.78 -4.44 4.07
C ILE A 89 -7.83 -5.51 3.84
N GLU A 90 -7.49 -6.68 3.28
CA GLU A 90 -8.45 -7.78 3.11
C GLU A 90 -9.03 -8.24 4.46
N LYS A 91 -8.17 -8.42 5.48
CA LYS A 91 -8.64 -8.74 6.85
C LYS A 91 -9.59 -7.66 7.37
N VAL A 92 -9.25 -6.40 7.18
CA VAL A 92 -10.05 -5.24 7.61
C VAL A 92 -11.36 -5.11 6.81
N PHE A 93 -11.33 -5.42 5.51
CA PHE A 93 -12.48 -5.34 4.62
C PHE A 93 -13.52 -6.43 4.96
N ARG A 94 -13.06 -7.63 5.34
CA ARG A 94 -13.91 -8.70 5.87
C ARG A 94 -14.50 -8.37 7.25
N GLU A 95 -13.92 -7.44 8.00
CA GLU A 95 -14.52 -6.98 9.26
C GLU A 95 -15.75 -6.11 9.01
N THR A 96 -16.93 -6.64 9.35
CA THR A 96 -18.24 -5.97 9.18
C THR A 96 -18.36 -4.63 9.93
N LYS A 97 -17.46 -4.34 10.89
CA LYS A 97 -17.53 -3.14 11.74
C LYS A 97 -17.22 -1.85 11.00
N LEU A 98 -16.46 -1.90 9.90
CA LEU A 98 -16.18 -0.74 9.07
C LEU A 98 -17.12 -0.61 7.87
N TYR A 99 -18.04 -1.56 7.68
CA TYR A 99 -19.03 -1.53 6.62
C TYR A 99 -19.88 -0.25 6.70
N GLY A 100 -19.88 0.54 5.62
CA GLY A 100 -20.54 1.85 5.55
C GLY A 100 -19.92 2.96 6.42
N ARG A 101 -18.82 2.68 7.14
CA ARG A 101 -18.16 3.62 8.07
C ARG A 101 -16.81 4.09 7.56
N ALA A 102 -16.13 3.29 6.74
CA ALA A 102 -14.87 3.64 6.07
C ALA A 102 -15.06 3.86 4.57
N ARG A 103 -14.15 4.65 3.97
CA ARG A 103 -13.97 4.75 2.51
C ARG A 103 -12.58 4.23 2.18
N TYR A 104 -12.51 3.33 1.21
CA TYR A 104 -11.26 2.74 0.74
C TYR A 104 -10.83 3.43 -0.55
N PHE A 105 -9.56 3.81 -0.62
CA PHE A 105 -8.96 4.45 -1.79
C PHE A 105 -7.70 3.69 -2.16
N LEU A 106 -7.68 3.14 -3.37
CA LEU A 106 -6.45 2.60 -3.95
C LEU A 106 -5.62 3.76 -4.53
N VAL A 107 -4.38 3.88 -4.06
CA VAL A 107 -3.38 4.76 -4.67
C VAL A 107 -2.44 3.86 -5.46
N ASP A 108 -2.49 3.97 -6.78
CA ASP A 108 -1.77 3.11 -7.72
C ASP A 108 -0.65 3.88 -8.43
N ASP A 109 0.11 3.18 -9.28
CA ASP A 109 1.13 3.77 -10.15
C ASP A 109 0.56 4.86 -11.08
N PHE A 110 1.43 5.72 -11.61
CA PHE A 110 1.02 6.73 -12.57
C PHE A 110 0.40 6.12 -13.83
N ASP A 111 -0.63 6.77 -14.36
CA ASP A 111 -1.17 6.43 -15.67
C ASP A 111 -0.18 6.79 -16.79
N TYR A 112 -0.51 6.39 -18.03
CA TYR A 112 0.34 6.63 -19.19
C TYR A 112 0.69 8.12 -19.36
N LYS A 113 -0.32 8.99 -19.29
CA LYS A 113 -0.14 10.43 -19.54
C LYS A 113 0.71 11.09 -18.47
N THR A 114 0.51 10.70 -17.22
CA THR A 114 1.28 11.19 -16.08
C THR A 114 2.72 10.70 -16.14
N THR A 115 2.94 9.43 -16.49
CA THR A 115 4.28 8.85 -16.69
C THR A 115 5.03 9.57 -17.81
N GLU A 116 4.38 9.75 -18.96
CA GLU A 116 4.95 10.45 -20.10
C GLU A 116 5.31 11.90 -19.74
N GLY A 117 4.38 12.63 -19.13
CA GLY A 117 4.61 14.01 -18.70
C GLY A 117 5.75 14.13 -17.68
N PHE A 118 5.82 13.19 -16.74
CA PHE A 118 6.89 13.13 -15.73
C PHE A 118 8.27 12.94 -16.38
N LEU A 119 8.41 11.98 -17.29
CA LEU A 119 9.69 11.70 -17.97
C LEU A 119 10.09 12.80 -18.95
N ARG A 120 9.12 13.38 -19.70
CA ARG A 120 9.38 14.53 -20.59
C ARG A 120 9.94 15.72 -19.83
N LYS A 121 9.43 15.99 -18.62
CA LYS A 121 9.96 17.06 -17.75
C LYS A 121 11.43 16.84 -17.37
N HIS A 122 11.91 15.60 -17.37
CA HIS A 122 13.31 15.22 -17.11
C HIS A 122 14.12 15.01 -18.40
N GLY A 123 13.60 15.47 -19.53
CA GLY A 123 14.32 15.53 -20.81
C GLY A 123 14.37 14.22 -21.58
N PHE A 124 13.59 13.20 -21.20
CA PHE A 124 13.54 11.93 -21.93
C PHE A 124 12.96 12.10 -23.34
N SER A 125 13.54 11.40 -24.31
CA SER A 125 13.03 11.26 -25.66
C SER A 125 11.82 10.33 -25.71
N SER A 126 11.06 10.35 -26.80
CA SER A 126 9.92 9.44 -26.97
C SER A 126 10.33 7.95 -26.91
N GLU A 127 11.52 7.61 -27.41
CA GLU A 127 12.07 6.25 -27.39
C GLU A 127 12.46 5.83 -25.96
N GLU A 128 13.11 6.72 -25.19
CA GLU A 128 13.45 6.47 -23.80
C GLU A 128 12.20 6.33 -22.92
N ILE A 129 11.15 7.10 -23.20
CA ILE A 129 9.85 7.00 -22.52
C ILE A 129 9.21 5.66 -22.80
N GLU A 130 9.18 5.23 -24.07
CA GLU A 130 8.59 3.95 -24.45
C GLU A 130 9.34 2.80 -23.78
N LEU A 131 10.67 2.83 -23.80
CA LEU A 131 11.52 1.84 -23.14
C LEU A 131 11.28 1.79 -21.63
N THR A 132 11.34 2.94 -20.95
CA THR A 132 11.12 3.06 -19.50
C THR A 132 9.75 2.52 -19.12
N ARG A 133 8.70 2.97 -19.84
CA ARG A 133 7.33 2.54 -19.59
C ARG A 133 7.14 1.04 -19.82
N LYS A 134 7.76 0.48 -20.86
CA LYS A 134 7.67 -0.95 -21.16
C LYS A 134 8.08 -1.79 -19.96
N TYR A 135 9.18 -1.43 -19.30
CA TYR A 135 9.73 -2.16 -18.16
C TYR A 135 9.07 -1.79 -16.83
N PHE A 136 8.85 -0.50 -16.58
CA PHE A 136 8.53 0.00 -15.25
C PHE A 136 7.11 0.52 -15.09
N GLY A 137 6.34 0.66 -16.18
CA GLY A 137 5.02 1.26 -16.15
C GLY A 137 5.09 2.70 -15.65
N GLY A 138 4.25 3.04 -14.68
CA GLY A 138 4.22 4.36 -14.04
C GLY A 138 4.71 4.40 -12.60
N LYS A 139 5.44 3.37 -12.15
CA LYS A 139 5.86 3.25 -10.76
C LYS A 139 6.90 4.31 -10.40
N PRO A 140 6.59 5.31 -9.53
CA PRO A 140 7.43 6.50 -9.37
C PRO A 140 8.89 6.21 -8.98
N VAL A 141 9.12 5.23 -8.11
CA VAL A 141 10.47 4.84 -7.69
C VAL A 141 11.30 4.39 -8.89
N PHE A 142 10.76 3.55 -9.76
CA PHE A 142 11.48 3.10 -10.96
C PHE A 142 11.65 4.21 -12.01
N LEU A 143 10.72 5.15 -12.10
CA LEU A 143 10.89 6.32 -12.98
C LEU A 143 12.06 7.20 -12.52
N ILE A 144 12.23 7.40 -11.21
CA ILE A 144 13.39 8.10 -10.64
C ILE A 144 14.68 7.34 -10.92
N GLU A 145 14.70 6.02 -10.71
CA GLU A 145 15.87 5.20 -11.00
C GLU A 145 16.25 5.22 -12.49
N ALA A 146 15.26 5.21 -13.39
CA ALA A 146 15.50 5.36 -14.82
C ALA A 146 16.13 6.72 -15.16
N ILE A 147 15.69 7.80 -14.50
CA ILE A 147 16.31 9.13 -14.65
C ILE A 147 17.77 9.10 -14.20
N ASN A 148 18.06 8.48 -13.06
CA ASN A 148 19.42 8.38 -12.52
C ASN A 148 20.34 7.52 -13.39
N ASN A 149 19.80 6.58 -14.16
CA ASN A 149 20.54 5.64 -15.00
C ASN A 149 20.35 5.88 -16.50
N ARG A 150 19.93 7.09 -16.89
CA ARG A 150 19.53 7.41 -18.26
C ARG A 150 20.61 7.08 -19.32
N GLU A 151 21.88 7.34 -19.01
CA GLU A 151 23.00 7.08 -19.93
C GLU A 151 23.09 5.62 -20.37
N ASN A 152 22.70 4.69 -19.49
CA ASN A 152 22.71 3.24 -19.75
C ASN A 152 21.30 2.65 -19.57
N LEU A 153 20.26 3.41 -19.96
CA LEU A 153 18.85 3.09 -19.65
C LEU A 153 18.45 1.66 -20.04
N LYS A 154 18.87 1.20 -21.23
CA LYS A 154 18.54 -0.15 -21.71
C LYS A 154 19.14 -1.24 -20.83
N GLU A 155 20.44 -1.14 -20.54
CA GLU A 155 21.14 -2.10 -19.68
C GLU A 155 20.58 -2.08 -18.26
N PHE A 156 20.22 -0.88 -17.77
CA PHE A 156 19.53 -0.73 -16.49
C PHE A 156 18.19 -1.48 -16.49
N CYS A 157 17.31 -1.23 -17.48
CA CYS A 157 16.02 -1.92 -17.62
C CYS A 157 16.16 -3.45 -17.66
N GLU A 158 17.08 -3.95 -18.48
CA GLU A 158 17.34 -5.39 -18.61
C GLU A 158 17.89 -6.00 -17.31
N SER A 159 18.78 -5.28 -16.61
CA SER A 159 19.32 -5.73 -15.32
C SER A 159 18.24 -5.82 -14.24
N GLN A 160 17.32 -4.85 -14.17
CA GLN A 160 16.21 -4.85 -13.21
C GLN A 160 15.25 -6.00 -13.47
N LEU A 161 14.94 -6.29 -14.73
CA LEU A 161 14.08 -7.42 -15.10
C LEU A 161 14.74 -8.75 -14.73
N SER A 162 16.01 -8.92 -15.05
CA SER A 162 16.79 -10.11 -14.70
C SER A 162 16.85 -10.34 -13.18
N LEU A 163 17.13 -9.28 -12.42
CA LEU A 163 17.14 -9.32 -10.96
C LEU A 163 15.77 -9.72 -10.42
N ARG A 164 14.69 -9.09 -10.91
CA ARG A 164 13.34 -9.38 -10.42
C ARG A 164 12.89 -10.79 -10.76
N LYS A 165 13.20 -11.27 -11.97
CA LYS A 165 12.97 -12.66 -12.39
C LYS A 165 13.66 -13.64 -11.45
N ARG A 166 14.91 -13.39 -11.08
CA ARG A 166 15.64 -14.23 -10.11
C ARG A 166 14.94 -14.24 -8.75
N GLN A 167 14.55 -13.09 -8.23
CA GLN A 167 13.83 -12.99 -6.94
C GLN A 167 12.52 -13.79 -6.96
N ILE A 168 11.72 -13.66 -8.02
CA ILE A 168 10.47 -14.42 -8.15
C ILE A 168 10.76 -15.93 -8.22
N LYS A 169 11.79 -16.35 -8.96
CA LYS A 169 12.21 -17.76 -8.99
C LYS A 169 12.60 -18.30 -7.60
N GLU A 170 13.31 -17.50 -6.81
CA GLU A 170 13.69 -17.86 -5.44
C GLU A 170 12.47 -17.98 -4.49
N ILE A 171 11.42 -17.17 -4.71
CA ILE A 171 10.16 -17.25 -3.97
C ILE A 171 9.38 -18.51 -4.34
N ILE A 172 9.21 -18.78 -5.65
CA ILE A 172 8.40 -19.91 -6.10
C ILE A 172 9.10 -21.27 -5.92
N LYS A 173 10.44 -21.30 -5.79
CA LYS A 173 11.23 -22.52 -5.56
C LYS A 173 10.87 -23.68 -6.50
N GLU A 174 10.74 -23.39 -7.78
CA GLU A 174 10.36 -24.35 -8.84
C GLU A 174 8.93 -24.95 -8.71
N ARG A 175 8.12 -24.48 -7.76
CA ARG A 175 6.71 -24.85 -7.68
C ARG A 175 5.93 -24.23 -8.85
N ASP A 176 4.96 -24.99 -9.33
CA ASP A 176 4.09 -24.57 -10.42
C ASP A 176 2.85 -23.86 -9.89
N PHE A 177 2.89 -22.53 -9.83
CA PHE A 177 1.76 -21.70 -9.44
C PHE A 177 0.84 -21.49 -10.64
N LYS A 178 -0.29 -22.20 -10.67
CA LYS A 178 -1.28 -22.09 -11.77
C LYS A 178 -1.72 -20.66 -12.01
N ILE A 179 -1.91 -19.88 -10.94
CA ILE A 179 -2.32 -18.47 -11.02
C ILE A 179 -1.33 -17.59 -11.80
N LEU A 180 -0.03 -17.90 -11.78
CA LEU A 180 0.97 -17.11 -12.51
C LEU A 180 0.84 -17.27 -14.02
N ARG A 181 0.34 -18.42 -14.51
CA ARG A 181 0.14 -18.68 -15.95
C ARG A 181 -0.96 -17.81 -16.55
N GLU A 182 -1.95 -17.42 -15.74
CA GLU A 182 -3.02 -16.54 -16.18
C GLU A 182 -2.51 -15.15 -16.60
N PHE A 183 -1.39 -14.68 -16.01
CA PHE A 183 -0.77 -13.40 -16.36
C PHE A 183 0.06 -13.42 -17.66
N LYS A 184 0.10 -14.56 -18.37
CA LYS A 184 0.70 -14.62 -19.71
C LYS A 184 0.01 -13.64 -20.65
N ASP A 185 -1.32 -13.65 -20.64
CA ASP A 185 -2.15 -12.84 -21.55
C ASP A 185 -3.02 -11.80 -20.81
N LYS A 186 -3.10 -11.87 -19.48
CA LYS A 186 -3.86 -10.93 -18.64
C LYS A 186 -2.94 -10.04 -17.82
N GLU A 187 -3.46 -8.89 -17.41
CA GLU A 187 -2.80 -7.99 -16.44
C GLU A 187 -3.55 -7.94 -15.10
N GLU A 188 -4.85 -8.23 -15.11
CA GLU A 188 -5.73 -8.31 -13.93
C GLU A 188 -6.60 -9.58 -14.02
N ILE A 189 -6.91 -10.16 -12.87
CA ILE A 189 -7.77 -11.33 -12.71
C ILE A 189 -8.75 -11.04 -11.58
N ILE A 190 -10.04 -11.30 -11.78
CA ILE A 190 -11.04 -11.22 -10.71
C ILE A 190 -11.04 -12.55 -9.96
N ILE A 191 -10.93 -12.50 -8.64
CA ILE A 191 -10.97 -13.66 -7.75
C ILE A 191 -11.95 -13.41 -6.61
N GLU A 192 -12.60 -14.48 -6.15
CA GLU A 192 -13.55 -14.42 -5.02
C GLU A 192 -12.85 -14.58 -3.67
N GLU A 193 -11.82 -15.44 -3.62
CA GLU A 193 -11.10 -15.77 -2.40
C GLU A 193 -9.60 -15.92 -2.66
N LEU A 194 -8.80 -15.68 -1.62
CA LEU A 194 -7.38 -15.95 -1.60
C LEU A 194 -7.15 -17.35 -1.04
N ASP A 195 -6.42 -18.18 -1.78
CA ASP A 195 -5.87 -19.42 -1.25
C ASP A 195 -4.44 -19.21 -0.71
N GLU A 196 -3.89 -20.22 -0.03
CA GLU A 196 -2.56 -20.16 0.58
C GLU A 196 -1.45 -19.87 -0.45
N GLU A 197 -1.61 -20.30 -1.70
CA GLU A 197 -0.65 -20.04 -2.77
C GLU A 197 -0.66 -18.57 -3.18
N ILE A 198 -1.84 -17.99 -3.36
CA ILE A 198 -2.01 -16.57 -3.71
C ILE A 198 -1.57 -15.69 -2.53
N GLU A 199 -1.97 -16.02 -1.29
CA GLU A 199 -1.52 -15.29 -0.10
C GLU A 199 0.00 -15.24 -0.03
N ASN A 200 0.69 -16.37 -0.26
CA ASN A 200 2.14 -16.42 -0.29
C ASN A 200 2.74 -15.47 -1.34
N LEU A 201 2.19 -15.44 -2.56
CA LEU A 201 2.67 -14.56 -3.62
C LEU A 201 2.43 -13.08 -3.29
N VAL A 202 1.34 -12.75 -2.60
CA VAL A 202 1.04 -11.39 -2.14
C VAL A 202 1.96 -10.97 -1.00
N GLU A 203 2.18 -11.83 0.01
CA GLU A 203 3.12 -11.59 1.12
C GLU A 203 4.54 -11.32 0.62
N ASN A 204 4.95 -12.02 -0.44
CA ASN A 204 6.27 -11.86 -1.06
C ASN A 204 6.32 -10.75 -2.12
N ASN A 205 5.28 -9.91 -2.20
CA ASN A 205 5.18 -8.77 -3.13
C ASN A 205 5.32 -9.17 -4.62
N VAL A 206 4.96 -10.39 -4.99
CA VAL A 206 4.91 -10.83 -6.40
C VAL A 206 3.61 -10.36 -7.04
N LEU A 207 2.50 -10.56 -6.31
CA LEU A 207 1.16 -10.12 -6.69
C LEU A 207 0.64 -9.09 -5.69
N PHE A 208 -0.32 -8.31 -6.16
CA PHE A 208 -1.13 -7.38 -5.39
C PHE A 208 -2.57 -7.82 -5.44
N PHE A 209 -3.26 -7.76 -4.30
CA PHE A 209 -4.70 -7.98 -4.23
C PHE A 209 -5.43 -6.69 -3.86
N ASP A 210 -6.41 -6.29 -4.68
CA ASP A 210 -7.37 -5.24 -4.33
C ASP A 210 -8.62 -5.89 -3.73
N PRO A 211 -8.80 -5.85 -2.40
CA PRO A 211 -9.93 -6.47 -1.73
C PRO A 211 -11.27 -5.76 -1.99
N VAL A 212 -11.23 -4.48 -2.38
CA VAL A 212 -12.46 -3.72 -2.68
C VAL A 212 -13.04 -4.15 -4.02
N ARG A 213 -12.17 -4.41 -4.99
CA ARG A 213 -12.56 -4.85 -6.35
C ARG A 213 -12.55 -6.36 -6.53
N GLY A 214 -11.94 -7.12 -5.63
CA GLY A 214 -11.66 -8.54 -5.80
C GLY A 214 -10.69 -8.81 -6.96
N VAL A 215 -9.71 -7.93 -7.16
CA VAL A 215 -8.80 -7.97 -8.33
C VAL A 215 -7.39 -8.35 -7.89
N LEU A 216 -6.85 -9.39 -8.51
CA LEU A 216 -5.46 -9.80 -8.41
C LEU A 216 -4.67 -9.30 -9.63
N LYS A 217 -3.51 -8.69 -9.39
CA LYS A 217 -2.60 -8.21 -10.44
C LYS A 217 -1.14 -8.40 -10.03
N PRO A 218 -0.16 -8.38 -10.94
CA PRO A 218 1.24 -8.31 -10.55
C PRO A 218 1.54 -7.02 -9.78
N GLN A 219 2.47 -7.08 -8.83
CA GLN A 219 2.81 -5.94 -7.96
C GLN A 219 3.31 -4.70 -8.73
N SER A 220 3.84 -4.89 -9.94
CA SER A 220 4.25 -3.82 -10.85
C SER A 220 4.35 -4.32 -12.29
N ARG A 221 4.60 -3.40 -13.22
CA ARG A 221 4.91 -3.76 -14.61
C ARG A 221 6.12 -4.67 -14.74
N LEU A 222 7.13 -4.47 -13.88
CA LEU A 222 8.34 -5.28 -13.87
C LEU A 222 8.05 -6.71 -13.40
N ASP A 223 7.16 -6.86 -12.41
CA ASP A 223 6.66 -8.16 -11.94
C ASP A 223 5.93 -8.90 -13.06
N LEU A 224 5.02 -8.22 -13.77
CA LEU A 224 4.30 -8.80 -14.90
C LEU A 224 5.25 -9.35 -15.98
N LEU A 225 6.28 -8.56 -16.36
CA LEU A 225 7.27 -9.02 -17.33
C LEU A 225 8.07 -10.21 -16.83
N ALA A 226 8.51 -10.17 -15.57
CA ALA A 226 9.27 -11.25 -14.97
C ALA A 226 8.45 -12.55 -14.89
N ILE A 227 7.18 -12.46 -14.49
CA ILE A 227 6.24 -13.59 -14.48
C ILE A 227 6.10 -14.17 -15.89
N ARG A 228 5.86 -13.31 -16.89
CA ARG A 228 5.74 -13.75 -18.29
C ARG A 228 6.97 -14.51 -18.77
N GLU A 229 8.18 -14.05 -18.44
CA GLU A 229 9.41 -14.78 -18.79
C GLU A 229 9.61 -16.10 -18.02
N ILE A 230 8.96 -16.27 -16.87
CA ILE A 230 9.03 -17.51 -16.07
C ILE A 230 8.04 -18.55 -16.59
N VAL A 231 6.85 -18.12 -17.02
CA VAL A 231 5.76 -19.00 -17.46
C VAL A 231 5.67 -19.20 -18.97
N SER A 232 6.53 -18.53 -19.75
CA SER A 232 6.65 -18.71 -21.20
C SER A 232 7.27 -20.05 -21.55
#